data_AF-A0A947F3B1-F1
#
_entry.id   AF-A0A947F3B1-F1
#
_cell.length_a   1.000
_cell.length_b   1.000
_cell.length_c   1.000
_cell.angle_alpha   90.00
_cell.angle_beta   90.00
_cell.angle_gamma   90.00
#
_symmetry.space_group_name_H-M   'P 1'
#
loop_
_entity.id
_entity.type
_entity.pdbx_description
1 polymer ?
#
loop_
_entity_poly.entity_id
_entity_poly.type
_entity_poly.pdbx_seq_one_letter_code
_entity_poly.pdbx_strand_id
1 'polypeptide(L)'
;TGHGMCTCQGAAFEYIFNIEHEARKAGIRDMLDIKWISNEAFLGDFGMGGLHMKVGGYAVSSKLFAESLYAERNVPWVIGAHVNKVEEGKIHYELLDGSMGEEEFDFSMLIPPFGGVGLKAYDKDGSDMTDTLFAPNGFMKVDAKYDAGAYENWKATDWPRTYQNPTFDNMFACGIAFAPPHLISKPMSSPNGTPINPTPPRTGMPAGIIGKAVAHSVCDMIKSGENAHLHEASMAEMGAACVASAGKGIFDGQAAAMTVYPVVPDFEKYPGTGRDTDYTFGEIGLAGHWIKHILHHMFIYKAKLKPGWTLIPE
;
A
#
# COMPACT_ATOMS: atom_id res chain seq x y z
N THR A 1 1.97 11.98 4.95
CA THR A 1 2.24 11.53 3.58
C THR A 1 2.42 12.76 2.70
N GLY A 2 3.26 12.67 1.67
CA GLY A 2 3.92 13.85 1.10
C GLY A 2 3.38 14.42 -0.19
N HIS A 3 2.52 13.71 -0.91
CA HIS A 3 2.00 14.15 -2.21
C HIS A 3 0.59 13.64 -2.36
N GLY A 4 -0.27 14.35 -3.10
CA GLY A 4 -1.67 13.97 -3.29
C GLY A 4 -1.85 12.54 -3.82
N MET A 5 -0.86 12.00 -4.54
CA MET A 5 -0.88 10.66 -5.14
C MET A 5 0.07 9.63 -4.48
N CYS A 6 0.57 9.87 -3.27
CA CYS A 6 1.48 8.90 -2.62
C CYS A 6 0.77 7.62 -2.13
N THR A 7 1.55 6.55 -1.99
CA THR A 7 1.14 5.26 -1.43
C THR A 7 1.88 4.99 -0.11
N CYS A 8 1.78 3.78 0.43
CA CYS A 8 2.48 3.32 1.64
C CYS A 8 2.14 4.14 2.90
N GLN A 9 0.86 4.47 3.08
CA GLN A 9 0.31 5.14 4.26
C GLN A 9 0.72 4.42 5.56
N GLY A 10 0.74 3.09 5.56
CA GLY A 10 1.17 2.27 6.70
C GLY A 10 2.62 2.53 7.14
N ALA A 11 3.53 2.84 6.22
CA ALA A 11 4.92 3.16 6.56
C ALA A 11 5.04 4.53 7.24
N ALA A 12 4.28 5.52 6.78
CA ALA A 12 4.24 6.82 7.42
C ALA A 12 3.56 6.75 8.79
N PHE A 13 2.50 5.96 8.92
CA PHE A 13 1.88 5.63 10.22
C PHE A 13 2.90 4.98 11.17
N GLU A 14 3.65 3.98 10.71
CA GLU A 14 4.70 3.32 11.51
C GLU A 14 5.76 4.33 11.96
N TYR A 15 6.19 5.22 11.06
CA TYR A 15 7.23 6.20 11.39
C TYR A 15 6.78 7.20 12.45
N ILE A 16 5.62 7.84 12.29
CA ILE A 16 5.15 8.88 13.22
C ILE A 16 4.92 8.32 14.62
N PHE A 17 4.36 7.10 14.74
CA PHE A 17 4.12 6.48 16.04
C PHE A 17 5.39 5.94 16.70
N ASN A 18 6.43 5.58 15.95
CA ASN A 18 7.72 5.26 16.56
C ASN A 18 8.42 6.53 17.10
N ILE A 19 8.38 7.66 16.37
CA ILE A 19 8.90 8.94 16.90
C ILE A 19 8.16 9.33 18.18
N GLU A 20 6.83 9.25 18.15
CA GLU A 20 5.96 9.54 19.28
C GLU A 20 6.27 8.65 20.49
N HIS A 21 6.47 7.35 20.26
CA HIS A 21 6.84 6.39 21.30
C HIS A 21 8.21 6.71 21.92
N GLU A 22 9.24 6.96 21.10
CA GLU A 22 10.56 7.30 21.61
C GLU A 22 10.56 8.62 22.38
N ALA A 23 9.76 9.61 21.96
CA ALA A 23 9.58 10.85 22.70
C ALA A 23 8.92 10.64 24.07
N ARG A 24 7.93 9.74 24.17
CA ARG A 24 7.33 9.36 25.47
C ARG A 24 8.35 8.67 26.36
N LYS A 25 9.11 7.74 25.81
CA LYS A 25 10.13 6.99 26.53
C LYS A 25 11.25 7.89 27.07
N ALA A 26 11.62 8.91 26.29
CA ALA A 26 12.59 9.92 26.70
C ALA A 26 12.01 10.98 27.67
N GLY A 27 10.69 10.97 27.94
CA GLY A 27 10.03 11.94 28.82
C GLY A 27 9.87 13.33 28.22
N ILE A 28 9.95 13.47 26.89
CA ILE A 28 9.92 14.76 26.18
C ILE A 28 8.70 14.91 25.24
N ARG A 29 7.76 13.96 25.26
CA ARG A 29 6.59 13.97 24.35
C ARG A 29 5.79 15.28 24.42
N ASP A 30 5.64 15.85 25.61
CA ASP A 30 4.90 17.09 25.83
C ASP A 30 5.65 18.35 25.34
N MET A 31 6.92 18.20 24.97
CA MET A 31 7.73 19.24 24.35
C MET A 31 7.69 19.19 22.81
N LEU A 32 6.96 18.24 22.22
CA LEU A 32 6.91 18.02 20.77
C LEU A 32 5.49 18.20 20.23
N ASP A 33 5.35 19.05 19.23
CA ASP A 33 4.15 19.13 18.39
C ASP A 33 4.27 18.12 17.24
N ILE A 34 3.52 17.02 17.33
CA ILE A 34 3.53 15.95 16.33
C ILE A 34 2.21 15.97 15.58
N LYS A 35 2.25 16.29 14.28
CA LYS A 35 1.07 16.39 13.42
C LYS A 35 1.16 15.43 12.25
N TRP A 36 0.05 14.74 11.97
CA TRP A 36 -0.10 13.86 10.82
C TRP A 36 -0.74 14.62 9.66
N ILE A 37 -0.13 14.57 8.49
CA ILE A 37 -0.72 15.14 7.27
C ILE A 37 -0.87 14.00 6.28
N SER A 38 -2.02 13.82 5.63
CA SER A 38 -2.25 12.70 4.72
C SER A 38 -3.09 13.07 3.51
N ASN A 39 -2.78 12.43 2.39
CA ASN A 39 -3.56 12.48 1.15
C ASN A 39 -4.79 11.56 1.17
N GLU A 40 -5.01 10.81 2.25
CA GLU A 40 -6.21 10.01 2.44
C GLU A 40 -7.44 10.90 2.59
N ALA A 41 -8.55 10.56 1.92
CA ALA A 41 -9.81 11.31 2.03
C ALA A 41 -10.46 11.19 3.43
N PHE A 42 -10.15 10.12 4.14
CA PHE A 42 -10.44 9.93 5.55
C PHE A 42 -9.31 9.14 6.20
N LEU A 43 -9.09 9.34 7.50
CA LEU A 43 -8.01 8.67 8.22
C LEU A 43 -8.22 7.14 8.22
N GLY A 44 -7.19 6.35 7.89
CA GLY A 44 -7.29 4.89 7.87
C GLY A 44 -7.86 4.30 6.58
N ASP A 45 -7.84 5.06 5.48
CA ASP A 45 -8.11 4.55 4.13
C ASP A 45 -7.00 3.57 3.69
N PHE A 46 -5.74 3.89 4.03
CA PHE A 46 -4.53 3.13 3.71
C PHE A 46 -4.27 2.87 2.21
N GLY A 47 -4.96 3.55 1.30
CA GLY A 47 -4.86 3.34 -0.15
C GLY A 47 -5.66 2.17 -0.67
N MET A 48 -6.58 1.66 0.15
CA MET A 48 -7.35 0.46 -0.12
C MET A 48 -8.85 0.63 0.20
N GLY A 49 -9.32 1.87 0.29
CA GLY A 49 -10.72 2.22 0.58
C GLY A 49 -11.13 1.96 2.02
N GLY A 50 -10.17 1.91 2.95
CA GLY A 50 -10.38 1.48 4.33
C GLY A 50 -10.76 0.00 4.42
N LEU A 51 -11.14 -0.46 5.61
CA LEU A 51 -11.64 -1.82 5.81
C LEU A 51 -12.57 -1.91 7.03
N HIS A 52 -13.36 -2.99 7.09
CA HIS A 52 -14.11 -3.40 8.26
C HIS A 52 -13.41 -4.61 8.87
N MET A 53 -12.95 -4.49 10.10
CA MET A 53 -12.19 -5.50 10.83
C MET A 53 -12.97 -6.00 12.04
N LYS A 54 -12.81 -7.29 12.36
CA LYS A 54 -13.36 -7.85 13.59
C LYS A 54 -12.46 -7.50 14.77
N VAL A 55 -12.97 -6.74 15.73
CA VAL A 55 -12.29 -6.36 16.97
C VAL A 55 -13.21 -6.67 18.14
N GLY A 56 -12.76 -7.54 19.07
CA GLY A 56 -13.53 -7.85 20.28
C GLY A 56 -14.94 -8.42 20.01
N GLY A 57 -15.16 -9.07 18.88
CA GLY A 57 -16.46 -9.65 18.50
C GLY A 57 -17.38 -8.74 17.67
N TYR A 58 -16.99 -7.49 17.40
CA TYR A 58 -17.75 -6.53 16.59
C TYR A 58 -16.96 -6.09 15.36
N ALA A 59 -17.67 -5.67 14.31
CA ALA A 59 -17.05 -5.06 13.14
C ALA A 59 -16.75 -3.58 13.40
N VAL A 60 -15.50 -3.18 13.23
CA VAL A 60 -15.00 -1.81 13.42
C VAL A 60 -14.39 -1.33 12.09
N SER A 61 -14.66 -0.09 11.71
CA SER A 61 -14.01 0.49 10.54
C SER A 61 -12.57 0.89 10.85
N SER A 62 -11.66 0.77 9.87
CA SER A 62 -10.29 1.26 9.98
C SER A 62 -10.22 2.75 10.30
N LYS A 63 -11.24 3.52 9.91
CA LYS A 63 -11.41 4.93 10.28
C LYS A 63 -11.50 5.12 11.79
N LEU A 64 -12.47 4.46 12.42
CA LEU A 64 -12.66 4.58 13.87
C LEU A 64 -11.42 4.08 14.62
N PHE A 65 -10.84 2.99 14.16
CA PHE A 65 -9.61 2.43 14.73
C PHE A 65 -8.44 3.43 14.65
N ALA A 66 -8.20 4.03 13.49
CA ALA A 66 -7.14 5.02 13.32
C ALA A 66 -7.41 6.29 14.14
N GLU A 67 -8.60 6.90 14.02
CA GLU A 67 -8.97 8.11 14.76
C GLU A 67 -8.80 7.93 16.28
N SER A 68 -9.18 6.75 16.80
CA SER A 68 -9.02 6.42 18.22
C SER A 68 -7.54 6.42 18.64
N LEU A 69 -6.65 5.80 17.85
CA LEU A 69 -5.22 5.73 18.17
C LEU A 69 -4.55 7.11 18.10
N TYR A 70 -4.86 7.91 17.07
CA TYR A 70 -4.32 9.26 16.93
C TYR A 70 -4.79 10.17 18.06
N ALA A 71 -6.06 10.09 18.45
CA ALA A 71 -6.61 10.83 19.58
C ALA A 71 -5.98 10.41 20.92
N GLU A 72 -5.88 9.10 21.19
CA GLU A 72 -5.25 8.56 22.40
C GLU A 72 -3.81 9.04 22.57
N ARG A 73 -3.06 9.13 21.47
CA ARG A 73 -1.65 9.56 21.47
C ARG A 73 -1.45 11.07 21.30
N ASN A 74 -2.53 11.84 21.29
CA ASN A 74 -2.53 13.29 21.12
C ASN A 74 -1.77 13.75 19.85
N VAL A 75 -2.00 13.06 18.73
CA VAL A 75 -1.42 13.38 17.42
C VAL A 75 -2.52 13.96 16.53
N PRO A 76 -2.66 15.29 16.41
CA PRO A 76 -3.62 15.91 15.50
C PRO A 76 -3.33 15.54 14.04
N TRP A 77 -4.35 15.60 13.19
CA TRP A 77 -4.22 15.26 11.77
C TRP A 77 -4.87 16.26 10.81
N VAL A 78 -4.32 16.30 9.60
CA VAL A 78 -4.86 16.95 8.39
C VAL A 78 -5.02 15.87 7.32
N ILE A 79 -6.21 15.73 6.76
CA ILE A 79 -6.56 14.72 5.75
C ILE A 79 -6.95 15.39 4.44
N GLY A 80 -6.93 14.63 3.35
CA GLY A 80 -7.20 15.16 2.02
C GLY A 80 -6.19 16.22 1.58
N ALA A 81 -4.94 16.11 2.03
CA ALA A 81 -3.90 17.09 1.77
C ALA A 81 -2.95 16.66 0.63
N HIS A 82 -2.63 17.60 -0.25
CA HIS A 82 -1.57 17.51 -1.24
C HIS A 82 -0.52 18.57 -0.92
N VAL A 83 0.64 18.16 -0.40
CA VAL A 83 1.78 19.08 -0.23
C VAL A 83 2.34 19.41 -1.61
N ASN A 84 2.26 20.68 -2.00
CA ASN A 84 2.71 21.16 -3.32
C ASN A 84 4.05 21.89 -3.25
N LYS A 85 4.46 22.37 -2.07
CA LYS A 85 5.72 23.10 -1.88
C LYS A 85 6.30 22.82 -0.50
N VAL A 86 7.61 22.62 -0.45
CA VAL A 86 8.39 22.53 0.79
C VAL A 86 9.45 23.61 0.75
N GLU A 87 9.50 24.43 1.78
CA GLU A 87 10.51 25.46 2.03
C GLU A 87 11.26 25.14 3.31
N GLU A 88 12.28 25.94 3.62
CA GLU A 88 12.99 25.84 4.89
C GLU A 88 12.02 26.08 6.05
N GLY A 89 11.81 25.05 6.87
CA GLY A 89 10.96 25.08 8.06
C GLY A 89 9.45 25.21 7.79
N LYS A 90 8.97 25.08 6.54
CA LYS A 90 7.55 25.27 6.21
C LYS A 90 7.09 24.42 5.03
N ILE A 91 5.92 23.81 5.14
CA ILE A 91 5.23 23.16 4.03
C ILE A 91 3.99 23.95 3.62
N HIS A 92 3.63 23.86 2.34
CA HIS A 92 2.36 24.34 1.80
C HIS A 92 1.59 23.18 1.21
N TYR A 93 0.29 23.12 1.47
CA TYR A 93 -0.58 22.10 0.92
C TYR A 93 -1.91 22.65 0.47
N GLU A 94 -2.50 21.92 -0.47
CA GLU A 94 -3.87 22.08 -0.91
C GLU A 94 -4.74 20.99 -0.28
N LEU A 95 -5.92 21.34 0.20
CA LEU A 95 -6.91 20.40 0.73
C LEU A 95 -7.93 19.99 -0.34
N LEU A 96 -8.65 18.90 -0.07
CA LEU A 96 -9.71 18.38 -0.94
C LEU A 96 -10.84 19.38 -1.21
N ASP A 97 -11.07 20.35 -0.33
CA ASP A 97 -12.04 21.43 -0.55
C ASP A 97 -11.47 22.59 -1.40
N GLY A 98 -10.20 22.52 -1.81
CA GLY A 98 -9.49 23.52 -2.58
C GLY A 98 -8.85 24.63 -1.75
N SER A 99 -9.02 24.61 -0.42
CA SER A 99 -8.34 25.56 0.47
C SER A 99 -6.84 25.26 0.53
N MET A 100 -6.05 26.32 0.72
CA MET A 100 -4.61 26.24 0.88
C MET A 100 -4.26 26.40 2.35
N GLY A 101 -3.34 25.58 2.84
CA GLY A 101 -2.82 25.63 4.20
C GLY A 101 -1.30 25.62 4.22
N GLU A 102 -0.75 26.03 5.36
CA GLU A 102 0.67 25.99 5.65
C GLU A 102 0.91 25.42 7.05
N GLU A 103 2.02 24.71 7.23
CA GLU A 103 2.46 24.21 8.52
C GLU A 103 3.97 24.42 8.66
N GLU A 104 4.38 24.97 9.79
CA GLU A 104 5.78 25.14 10.15
C GLU A 104 6.32 23.87 10.82
N PHE A 105 7.58 23.56 10.61
CA PHE A 105 8.21 22.36 11.16
C PHE A 105 9.70 22.56 11.45
N ASP A 106 10.17 21.98 12.55
CA ASP A 106 11.61 21.77 12.78
C ASP A 106 12.13 20.51 12.08
N PHE A 107 11.25 19.50 11.93
CA PHE A 107 11.54 18.24 11.26
C PHE A 107 10.28 17.72 10.55
N SER A 108 10.43 17.27 9.30
CA SER A 108 9.34 16.67 8.53
C SER A 108 9.80 15.39 7.82
N MET A 109 8.87 14.45 7.67
CA MET A 109 9.06 13.23 6.87
C MET A 109 7.84 13.05 5.97
N LEU A 110 8.08 13.06 4.66
CA LEU A 110 7.05 13.02 3.64
C LEU A 110 7.27 11.80 2.72
N ILE A 111 6.22 11.01 2.51
CA ILE A 111 6.25 9.90 1.56
C ILE A 111 6.00 10.42 0.14
N PRO A 112 6.91 10.20 -0.82
CA PRO A 112 6.74 10.64 -2.20
C PRO A 112 5.71 9.76 -2.96
N PRO A 113 5.20 10.23 -4.11
CA PRO A 113 4.49 9.35 -5.03
C PRO A 113 5.46 8.33 -5.64
N PHE A 114 4.94 7.14 -5.96
CA PHE A 114 5.71 6.15 -6.70
C PHE A 114 5.47 6.34 -8.19
N GLY A 115 6.54 6.22 -8.97
CA GLY A 115 6.51 6.07 -10.42
C GLY A 115 7.42 4.92 -10.82
N GLY A 116 7.28 4.48 -12.08
CA GLY A 116 8.27 3.58 -12.68
C GLY A 116 9.63 4.24 -12.78
N VAL A 117 10.67 3.42 -12.91
CA VAL A 117 12.07 3.89 -12.90
C VAL A 117 12.49 4.64 -14.18
N GLY A 118 11.56 4.89 -15.10
CA GLY A 118 11.83 5.63 -16.35
C GLY A 118 12.49 4.78 -17.44
N LEU A 119 12.21 3.47 -17.49
CA LEU A 119 12.67 2.62 -18.59
C LEU A 119 12.04 3.06 -19.90
N LYS A 120 12.85 3.10 -20.95
CA LYS A 120 12.40 3.24 -22.33
C LYS A 120 12.44 1.89 -23.01
N ALA A 121 11.56 1.69 -23.98
CA ALA A 121 11.57 0.50 -24.82
C ALA A 121 11.61 0.89 -26.29
N TYR A 122 12.41 0.15 -27.06
CA TYR A 122 12.61 0.38 -28.48
C TYR A 122 12.39 -0.92 -29.24
N ASP A 123 11.72 -0.84 -30.39
CA ASP A 123 11.58 -1.97 -31.30
C ASP A 123 12.89 -2.21 -32.08
N LYS A 124 12.98 -3.31 -32.83
CA LYS A 124 14.15 -3.72 -33.61
C LYS A 124 14.60 -2.67 -34.63
N ASP A 125 13.69 -1.85 -35.13
CA ASP A 125 13.97 -0.75 -36.06
C ASP A 125 14.41 0.55 -35.36
N GLY A 126 14.45 0.55 -34.03
CA GLY A 126 14.82 1.70 -33.20
C GLY A 126 13.68 2.66 -32.88
N SER A 127 12.45 2.36 -33.30
CA SER A 127 11.27 3.14 -32.94
C SER A 127 10.94 3.05 -31.44
N ASP A 128 10.48 4.15 -30.84
CA ASP A 128 10.09 4.18 -29.43
C ASP A 128 8.72 3.49 -29.26
N MET A 129 8.69 2.50 -28.39
CA MET A 129 7.51 1.70 -28.04
C MET A 129 7.26 1.68 -26.53
N THR A 130 7.79 2.67 -25.82
CA THR A 130 7.66 2.79 -24.36
C THR A 130 6.20 2.79 -23.93
N ASP A 131 5.33 3.51 -24.64
CA ASP A 131 3.91 3.60 -24.31
C ASP A 131 3.14 2.30 -24.57
N THR A 132 3.70 1.38 -25.35
CA THR A 132 3.14 0.02 -25.51
C THR A 132 3.33 -0.80 -24.23
N LEU A 133 4.51 -0.68 -23.61
CA LEU A 133 4.90 -1.49 -22.44
C LEU A 133 4.56 -0.86 -21.10
N PHE A 134 4.61 0.47 -21.00
CA PHE A 134 4.46 1.20 -19.75
C PHE A 134 3.22 2.11 -19.78
N ALA A 135 2.60 2.26 -18.62
CA ALA A 135 1.59 3.29 -18.38
C ALA A 135 2.27 4.67 -18.24
N PRO A 136 1.53 5.80 -18.35
CA PRO A 136 2.13 7.15 -18.25
C PRO A 136 2.89 7.42 -16.95
N ASN A 137 2.59 6.71 -15.87
CA ASN A 137 3.30 6.77 -14.59
C ASN A 137 4.58 5.91 -14.56
N GLY A 138 4.95 5.27 -15.67
CA GLY A 138 6.14 4.44 -15.84
C GLY A 138 6.02 2.99 -15.36
N PHE A 139 4.89 2.58 -14.77
CA PHE A 139 4.70 1.17 -14.39
C PHE A 139 4.38 0.31 -15.61
N MET A 140 4.82 -0.95 -15.61
CA MET A 140 4.64 -1.85 -16.74
C MET A 140 3.18 -2.35 -16.81
N LYS A 141 2.59 -2.30 -17.99
CA LYS A 141 1.26 -2.87 -18.26
C LYS A 141 1.31 -4.38 -18.19
N VAL A 142 0.30 -4.97 -17.56
CA VAL A 142 0.11 -6.41 -17.40
C VAL A 142 -1.30 -6.81 -17.82
N ASP A 143 -1.70 -8.06 -17.59
CA ASP A 143 -2.99 -8.67 -17.94
C ASP A 143 -4.18 -8.11 -17.12
N ALA A 144 -4.37 -6.80 -17.15
CA ALA A 144 -5.40 -6.07 -16.44
C ALA A 144 -6.31 -5.29 -17.39
N LYS A 145 -7.50 -4.91 -16.91
CA LYS A 145 -8.46 -4.08 -17.66
C LYS A 145 -8.30 -2.60 -17.31
N TYR A 146 -7.69 -1.84 -18.20
CA TYR A 146 -7.34 -0.43 -17.98
C TYR A 146 -8.43 0.59 -18.37
N ASP A 147 -9.55 0.14 -18.96
CA ASP A 147 -10.59 0.99 -19.55
C ASP A 147 -11.90 1.01 -18.74
N ALA A 148 -11.86 0.66 -17.45
CA ALA A 148 -13.05 0.60 -16.59
C ALA A 148 -13.76 1.96 -16.39
N GLY A 149 -13.03 3.07 -16.54
CA GLY A 149 -13.61 4.42 -16.47
C GLY A 149 -14.01 4.84 -15.05
N ALA A 150 -15.28 5.17 -14.84
CA ALA A 150 -15.80 5.68 -13.56
C ALA A 150 -15.71 4.64 -12.42
N TYR A 151 -15.58 5.12 -11.18
CA TYR A 151 -15.40 4.30 -9.98
C TYR A 151 -16.48 3.23 -9.81
N GLU A 152 -17.72 3.54 -10.18
CA GLU A 152 -18.88 2.66 -10.06
C GLU A 152 -18.82 1.45 -10.99
N ASN A 153 -17.97 1.51 -12.03
CA ASN A 153 -17.78 0.43 -12.99
C ASN A 153 -16.62 -0.51 -12.63
N TRP A 154 -15.79 -0.14 -11.64
CA TRP A 154 -14.59 -0.89 -11.30
C TRP A 154 -14.94 -2.24 -10.69
N LYS A 155 -14.25 -3.28 -11.14
CA LYS A 155 -14.47 -4.65 -10.69
C LYS A 155 -13.20 -5.29 -10.17
N ALA A 156 -13.37 -6.22 -9.24
CA ALA A 156 -12.32 -7.13 -8.78
C ALA A 156 -11.62 -7.84 -9.96
N THR A 157 -12.40 -8.22 -10.99
CA THR A 157 -11.90 -8.89 -12.21
C THR A 157 -11.08 -8.01 -13.13
N ASP A 158 -11.02 -6.70 -12.89
CA ASP A 158 -10.19 -5.79 -13.70
C ASP A 158 -8.70 -5.91 -13.34
N TRP A 159 -8.41 -6.46 -12.16
CA TRP A 159 -7.05 -6.63 -11.64
C TRP A 159 -6.33 -7.84 -12.25
N PRO A 160 -4.99 -7.73 -12.43
CA PRO A 160 -4.20 -8.75 -13.10
C PRO A 160 -4.24 -10.09 -12.35
N ARG A 161 -4.03 -11.18 -13.11
CA ARG A 161 -3.97 -12.54 -12.55
C ARG A 161 -2.59 -13.14 -12.73
N THR A 162 -2.04 -13.10 -13.94
CA THR A 162 -0.79 -13.73 -14.35
C THR A 162 0.40 -12.78 -14.33
N TYR A 163 0.13 -11.48 -14.34
CA TYR A 163 1.12 -10.40 -14.37
C TYR A 163 2.02 -10.42 -15.62
N GLN A 164 1.57 -11.09 -16.68
CA GLN A 164 2.19 -11.11 -17.99
C GLN A 164 1.84 -9.82 -18.76
N ASN A 165 2.78 -9.31 -19.54
CA ASN A 165 2.51 -8.19 -20.44
C ASN A 165 1.56 -8.64 -21.58
N PRO A 166 0.53 -7.86 -21.94
CA PRO A 166 -0.45 -8.27 -22.95
C PRO A 166 0.08 -8.23 -24.40
N THR A 167 1.26 -7.66 -24.64
CA THR A 167 1.89 -7.59 -25.97
C THR A 167 3.05 -8.56 -26.13
N PHE A 168 3.77 -8.86 -25.04
CA PHE A 168 4.95 -9.71 -25.06
C PHE A 168 4.86 -10.81 -24.00
N ASP A 169 4.63 -12.04 -24.46
CA ASP A 169 4.41 -13.21 -23.59
C ASP A 169 5.62 -13.55 -22.70
N ASN A 170 6.82 -13.11 -23.07
CA ASN A 170 8.05 -13.31 -22.31
C ASN A 170 8.33 -12.18 -21.30
N MET A 171 7.42 -11.23 -21.12
CA MET A 171 7.58 -10.11 -20.19
C MET A 171 6.55 -10.16 -19.07
N PHE A 172 7.00 -9.91 -17.84
CA PHE A 172 6.18 -9.93 -16.63
C PHE A 172 6.57 -8.77 -15.72
N ALA A 173 5.63 -8.31 -14.89
CA ALA A 173 5.90 -7.30 -13.87
C ALA A 173 5.31 -7.68 -12.51
N CYS A 174 6.16 -7.73 -11.48
CA CYS A 174 5.77 -8.15 -10.14
C CYS A 174 6.02 -7.05 -9.08
N GLY A 175 5.31 -7.15 -7.96
CA GLY A 175 5.44 -6.20 -6.85
C GLY A 175 5.00 -4.78 -7.22
N ILE A 176 5.80 -3.78 -6.89
CA ILE A 176 5.47 -2.35 -7.14
C ILE A 176 5.44 -2.02 -8.64
N ALA A 177 6.16 -2.79 -9.48
CA ALA A 177 6.48 -2.43 -10.86
C ALA A 177 5.31 -2.56 -11.86
N PHE A 178 4.29 -3.37 -11.57
CA PHE A 178 3.13 -3.46 -12.46
C PHE A 178 2.24 -2.22 -12.33
N ALA A 179 1.55 -1.86 -13.40
CA ALA A 179 0.60 -0.77 -13.44
C ALA A 179 -0.77 -1.27 -12.93
N PRO A 180 -1.27 -0.75 -11.80
CA PRO A 180 -2.65 -1.03 -11.38
C PRO A 180 -3.64 -0.52 -12.44
N PRO A 181 -4.74 -1.24 -12.71
CA PRO A 181 -5.74 -0.82 -13.69
C PRO A 181 -6.46 0.47 -13.27
N HIS A 182 -6.64 0.64 -11.95
CA HIS A 182 -7.28 1.79 -11.34
C HIS A 182 -6.87 1.90 -9.86
N LEU A 183 -7.35 2.92 -9.15
CA LEU A 183 -7.18 3.03 -7.69
C LEU A 183 -8.03 1.96 -6.98
N ILE A 184 -7.83 1.77 -5.68
CA ILE A 184 -8.75 0.97 -4.87
C ILE A 184 -9.73 1.91 -4.14
N SER A 185 -9.19 2.95 -3.52
CA SER A 185 -10.00 4.00 -2.90
C SER A 185 -10.73 4.82 -3.97
N LYS A 186 -11.90 5.36 -3.59
CA LYS A 186 -12.65 6.26 -4.46
C LYS A 186 -11.79 7.45 -4.89
N PRO A 187 -11.67 7.75 -6.19
CA PRO A 187 -10.99 8.95 -6.67
C PRO A 187 -11.66 10.23 -6.17
N MET A 188 -10.83 11.17 -5.76
CA MET A 188 -11.12 12.48 -5.22
C MET A 188 -10.16 13.49 -5.85
N SER A 189 -10.66 14.67 -6.15
CA SER A 189 -9.84 15.79 -6.59
C SER A 189 -10.39 17.05 -5.95
N SER A 190 -9.52 18.03 -5.74
CA SER A 190 -9.96 19.35 -5.33
C SER A 190 -10.73 20.06 -6.47
N PRO A 191 -11.48 21.13 -6.17
CA PRO A 191 -12.08 22.01 -7.19
C PRO A 191 -11.05 22.60 -8.19
N ASN A 192 -9.76 22.66 -7.82
CA ASN A 192 -8.70 23.13 -8.70
C ASN A 192 -8.20 22.06 -9.69
N GLY A 193 -8.75 20.84 -9.62
CA GLY A 193 -8.37 19.72 -10.48
C GLY A 193 -7.17 18.91 -9.96
N THR A 194 -6.65 19.22 -8.77
CA THR A 194 -5.53 18.48 -8.17
C THR A 194 -6.00 17.11 -7.68
N PRO A 195 -5.42 15.99 -8.15
CA PRO A 195 -5.73 14.67 -7.63
C PRO A 195 -5.16 14.48 -6.21
N ILE A 196 -6.03 14.13 -5.26
CA ILE A 196 -5.65 13.88 -3.87
C ILE A 196 -6.23 12.54 -3.43
N ASN A 197 -5.50 11.47 -3.76
CA ASN A 197 -5.89 10.08 -3.50
C ASN A 197 -4.70 9.22 -3.11
N PRO A 198 -4.85 8.36 -2.10
CA PRO A 198 -3.86 7.34 -1.84
C PRO A 198 -3.85 6.32 -2.98
N THR A 199 -2.66 5.97 -3.47
CA THR A 199 -2.51 4.98 -4.54
C THR A 199 -2.38 3.55 -3.99
N PRO A 200 -2.82 2.52 -4.74
CA PRO A 200 -2.91 1.15 -4.22
C PRO A 200 -1.60 0.64 -3.63
N PRO A 201 -1.60 0.08 -2.40
CA PRO A 201 -0.41 -0.47 -1.79
C PRO A 201 -0.05 -1.84 -2.40
N ARG A 202 1.22 -2.02 -2.76
CA ARG A 202 1.78 -3.32 -3.19
C ARG A 202 2.73 -3.82 -2.11
N THR A 203 2.16 -4.35 -1.03
CA THR A 203 2.89 -4.74 0.20
C THR A 203 3.73 -6.01 0.00
N GLY A 204 4.53 -6.36 1.00
CA GLY A 204 5.49 -7.48 0.92
C GLY A 204 4.87 -8.83 0.59
N MET A 205 3.75 -9.18 1.24
CA MET A 205 3.09 -10.48 1.02
C MET A 205 2.52 -10.61 -0.41
N PRO A 206 1.68 -9.68 -0.94
CA PRO A 206 1.30 -9.68 -2.34
C PRO A 206 2.50 -9.71 -3.29
N ALA A 207 3.53 -8.88 -3.06
CA ALA A 207 4.71 -8.86 -3.92
C ALA A 207 5.44 -10.21 -3.97
N GLY A 208 5.56 -10.90 -2.82
CA GLY A 208 6.16 -12.23 -2.72
C GLY A 208 5.33 -13.31 -3.43
N ILE A 209 4.01 -13.32 -3.20
CA ILE A 209 3.10 -14.28 -3.84
C ILE A 209 3.09 -14.09 -5.37
N ILE A 210 3.00 -12.85 -5.84
CA ILE A 210 3.04 -12.51 -7.28
C ILE A 210 4.38 -12.93 -7.88
N GLY A 211 5.50 -12.59 -7.23
CA GLY A 211 6.84 -12.96 -7.70
C GLY A 211 7.01 -14.48 -7.81
N LYS A 212 6.47 -15.24 -6.86
CA LYS A 212 6.47 -16.70 -6.88
C LYS A 212 5.62 -17.26 -8.03
N ALA A 213 4.41 -16.74 -8.24
CA ALA A 213 3.54 -17.16 -9.34
C ALA A 213 4.22 -16.91 -10.70
N VAL A 214 4.75 -15.70 -10.93
CA VAL A 214 5.49 -15.37 -12.15
C VAL A 214 6.69 -16.30 -12.35
N ALA A 215 7.47 -16.60 -11.30
CA ALA A 215 8.60 -17.51 -11.40
C ALA A 215 8.18 -18.93 -11.82
N HIS A 216 7.05 -19.44 -11.30
CA HIS A 216 6.50 -20.73 -11.71
C HIS A 216 6.00 -20.71 -13.15
N SER A 217 5.30 -19.65 -13.57
CA SER A 217 4.88 -19.44 -14.96
C SER A 217 6.06 -19.50 -15.93
N VAL A 218 7.13 -18.76 -15.64
CA VAL A 218 8.35 -18.76 -16.47
C VAL A 218 9.00 -20.15 -16.51
N CYS A 219 9.03 -20.86 -15.38
CA CYS A 219 9.56 -22.23 -15.36
C CYS A 219 8.73 -23.18 -16.25
N ASP A 220 7.41 -23.06 -16.23
CA ASP A 220 6.52 -23.89 -17.03
C ASP A 220 6.59 -23.50 -18.51
N MET A 221 6.74 -22.22 -18.84
CA MET A 221 7.01 -21.75 -20.21
C MET A 221 8.31 -22.35 -20.77
N ILE A 222 9.38 -22.41 -19.97
CA ILE A 222 10.65 -23.00 -20.39
C ILE A 222 10.51 -24.52 -20.65
N LYS A 223 9.70 -25.22 -19.85
CA LYS A 223 9.55 -26.68 -19.93
C LYS A 223 8.52 -27.14 -20.95
N SER A 224 7.44 -26.39 -21.10
CA SER A 224 6.22 -26.79 -21.82
C SER A 224 5.93 -25.92 -23.05
N GLY A 225 6.74 -24.88 -23.30
CA GLY A 225 6.60 -24.00 -24.46
C GLY A 225 5.26 -23.26 -24.50
N GLU A 226 4.67 -23.16 -25.69
CA GLU A 226 3.43 -22.40 -25.95
C GLU A 226 2.20 -22.92 -25.18
N ASN A 227 2.20 -24.16 -24.70
CA ASN A 227 1.10 -24.74 -23.92
C ASN A 227 1.29 -24.62 -22.40
N ALA A 228 2.24 -23.79 -21.94
CA ALA A 228 2.53 -23.65 -20.54
C ALA A 228 1.35 -23.03 -19.76
N HIS A 229 1.11 -23.57 -18.57
CA HIS A 229 0.16 -22.99 -17.64
C HIS A 229 0.81 -21.78 -16.96
N LEU A 230 0.12 -20.63 -17.00
CA LEU A 230 0.49 -19.46 -16.23
C LEU A 230 -0.19 -19.53 -14.86
N HIS A 231 0.61 -19.37 -13.81
CA HIS A 231 0.14 -19.34 -12.43
C HIS A 231 -0.47 -17.98 -12.11
N GLU A 232 -1.53 -17.99 -11.31
CA GLU A 232 -2.32 -16.80 -10.99
C GLU A 232 -2.09 -16.34 -9.55
N ALA A 233 -2.13 -15.02 -9.34
CA ALA A 233 -1.92 -14.38 -8.06
C ALA A 233 -2.68 -13.04 -8.00
N SER A 234 -3.98 -13.01 -8.24
CA SER A 234 -4.73 -11.74 -8.25
C SER A 234 -4.86 -11.12 -6.87
N MET A 235 -4.65 -9.80 -6.78
CA MET A 235 -4.89 -9.02 -5.54
C MET A 235 -6.37 -8.99 -5.10
N ALA A 236 -7.30 -9.38 -5.98
CA ALA A 236 -8.71 -9.60 -5.67
C ALA A 236 -9.01 -10.98 -5.07
N GLU A 237 -8.03 -11.90 -5.05
CA GLU A 237 -8.19 -13.28 -4.58
C GLU A 237 -7.11 -13.68 -3.56
N MET A 238 -6.28 -12.73 -3.12
CA MET A 238 -5.31 -12.92 -2.05
C MET A 238 -5.50 -11.91 -0.93
N GLY A 239 -5.01 -12.28 0.25
CA GLY A 239 -4.92 -11.37 1.37
C GLY A 239 -3.58 -10.64 1.47
N ALA A 240 -3.53 -9.69 2.39
CA ALA A 240 -2.27 -9.10 2.84
C ALA A 240 -2.25 -8.99 4.36
N ALA A 241 -1.08 -9.22 4.95
CA ALA A 241 -0.79 -8.87 6.32
C ALA A 241 0.09 -7.61 6.36
N CYS A 242 -0.29 -6.63 7.17
CA CYS A 242 0.51 -5.46 7.46
C CYS A 242 0.72 -5.36 8.97
N VAL A 243 1.97 -5.20 9.39
CA VAL A 243 2.32 -5.00 10.80
C VAL A 243 3.12 -3.71 10.90
N ALA A 244 2.49 -2.68 11.43
CA ALA A 244 3.09 -1.37 11.62
C ALA A 244 3.53 -1.21 13.08
N SER A 245 4.84 -1.11 13.31
CA SER A 245 5.38 -0.83 14.65
C SER A 245 4.88 0.53 15.17
N ALA A 246 4.48 0.57 16.43
CA ALA A 246 4.05 1.77 17.14
C ALA A 246 4.81 1.91 18.48
N GLY A 247 6.00 1.31 18.56
CA GLY A 247 6.88 1.27 19.72
C GLY A 247 7.68 -0.03 19.83
N LYS A 248 8.91 0.06 20.32
CA LYS A 248 9.82 -1.07 20.45
C LYS A 248 10.18 -1.33 21.91
N GLY A 249 9.96 -2.57 22.33
CA GLY A 249 10.31 -3.01 23.67
C GLY A 249 9.99 -4.48 23.90
N ILE A 250 10.69 -5.11 24.84
CA ILE A 250 10.56 -6.55 25.10
C ILE A 250 9.19 -6.87 25.71
N PHE A 251 8.71 -6.02 26.61
CA PHE A 251 7.45 -6.21 27.35
C PHE A 251 6.41 -5.11 27.06
N ASP A 252 6.85 -4.00 26.47
CA ASP A 252 6.10 -2.77 26.23
C ASP A 252 6.10 -2.35 24.75
N GLY A 253 6.62 -3.21 23.86
CA GLY A 253 6.49 -3.03 22.42
C GLY A 253 5.03 -3.05 21.97
N GLN A 254 4.70 -2.23 20.99
CA GLN A 254 3.35 -2.17 20.41
C GLN A 254 3.46 -2.17 18.89
N ALA A 255 2.56 -2.91 18.23
CA ALA A 255 2.36 -2.78 16.79
C ALA A 255 0.88 -2.89 16.46
N ALA A 256 0.45 -2.13 15.46
CA ALA A 256 -0.83 -2.35 14.79
C ALA A 256 -0.63 -3.44 13.75
N ALA A 257 -1.17 -4.62 14.03
CA ALA A 257 -1.20 -5.74 13.09
C ALA A 257 -2.59 -5.79 12.44
N MET A 258 -2.63 -5.89 11.13
CA MET A 258 -3.86 -6.03 10.37
C MET A 258 -3.70 -7.07 9.26
N THR A 259 -4.76 -7.81 9.02
CA THR A 259 -4.92 -8.64 7.84
C THR A 259 -6.12 -8.14 7.05
N VAL A 260 -6.06 -8.37 5.75
CA VAL A 260 -7.13 -8.04 4.84
C VAL A 260 -7.29 -9.17 3.85
N TYR A 261 -8.54 -9.55 3.56
CA TYR A 261 -8.84 -10.47 2.47
C TYR A 261 -10.17 -10.12 1.78
N PRO A 262 -10.19 -9.99 0.45
CA PRO A 262 -9.06 -9.75 -0.44
C PRO A 262 -8.46 -8.34 -0.29
N VAL A 263 -7.27 -8.11 -0.84
CA VAL A 263 -6.63 -6.77 -0.84
C VAL A 263 -7.48 -5.77 -1.63
N VAL A 264 -7.87 -6.14 -2.86
CA VAL A 264 -8.81 -5.39 -3.70
C VAL A 264 -10.22 -5.83 -3.32
N PRO A 265 -11.12 -4.91 -2.91
CA PRO A 265 -12.48 -5.26 -2.53
C PRO A 265 -13.26 -5.93 -3.67
N ASP A 266 -14.05 -6.94 -3.32
CA ASP A 266 -15.01 -7.59 -4.20
C ASP A 266 -16.41 -7.49 -3.55
N PHE A 267 -17.17 -6.48 -3.96
CA PHE A 267 -18.53 -6.24 -3.46
C PHE A 267 -19.58 -7.19 -4.06
N GLU A 268 -19.28 -7.87 -5.16
CA GLU A 268 -20.15 -8.91 -5.72
C GLU A 268 -20.07 -10.17 -4.85
N LYS A 269 -18.87 -10.56 -4.42
CA LYS A 269 -18.62 -11.71 -3.55
C LYS A 269 -18.86 -11.43 -2.07
N TYR A 270 -18.53 -10.23 -1.59
CA TYR A 270 -18.67 -9.81 -0.19
C TYR A 270 -19.55 -8.54 -0.08
N PRO A 271 -20.89 -8.68 -0.16
CA PRO A 271 -21.78 -7.53 -0.12
C PRO A 271 -21.61 -6.67 1.14
N GLY A 272 -21.56 -5.35 0.96
CA GLY A 272 -21.47 -4.35 2.04
C GLY A 272 -20.03 -4.05 2.49
N THR A 273 -19.21 -5.06 2.76
CA THR A 273 -17.82 -4.86 3.25
C THR A 273 -16.79 -4.87 2.12
N GLY A 274 -17.11 -5.51 0.99
CA GLY A 274 -16.18 -5.80 -0.11
C GLY A 274 -15.09 -6.81 0.28
N ARG A 275 -15.12 -7.32 1.52
CA ARG A 275 -14.08 -8.16 2.11
C ARG A 275 -14.63 -9.19 3.07
N ASP A 276 -13.92 -10.29 3.20
CA ASP A 276 -14.22 -11.32 4.17
C ASP A 276 -13.79 -10.87 5.57
N THR A 277 -14.76 -10.67 6.46
CA THR A 277 -14.52 -10.22 7.83
C THR A 277 -13.96 -11.31 8.74
N ASP A 278 -14.03 -12.59 8.34
CA ASP A 278 -13.42 -13.67 9.12
C ASP A 278 -11.90 -13.74 8.89
N TYR A 279 -11.43 -13.23 7.75
CA TYR A 279 -10.00 -13.11 7.40
C TYR A 279 -9.47 -11.67 7.47
N THR A 280 -10.32 -10.70 7.80
CA THR A 280 -9.95 -9.29 7.96
C THR A 280 -10.04 -8.92 9.44
N PHE A 281 -8.89 -8.88 10.12
CA PHE A 281 -8.79 -8.54 11.53
C PHE A 281 -7.74 -7.47 11.78
N GLY A 282 -7.88 -6.76 12.90
CA GLY A 282 -6.92 -5.76 13.35
C GLY A 282 -6.74 -5.83 14.86
N GLU A 283 -5.49 -5.76 15.31
CA GLU A 283 -5.14 -5.75 16.73
C GLU A 283 -3.97 -4.80 16.97
N ILE A 284 -3.98 -4.11 18.11
CA ILE A 284 -2.82 -3.37 18.61
C ILE A 284 -2.31 -4.10 19.84
N GLY A 285 -1.02 -4.43 19.85
CA GLY A 285 -0.42 -5.00 21.04
C GLY A 285 0.98 -5.55 20.86
N LEU A 286 1.44 -6.19 21.93
CA LEU A 286 2.77 -6.79 22.03
C LEU A 286 2.93 -8.01 21.09
N ALA A 287 1.85 -8.74 20.82
CA ALA A 287 1.86 -9.86 19.89
C ALA A 287 2.29 -9.40 18.48
N GLY A 288 1.68 -8.32 17.97
CA GLY A 288 2.07 -7.71 16.70
C GLY A 288 3.54 -7.28 16.67
N HIS A 289 4.04 -6.70 17.77
CA HIS A 289 5.45 -6.29 17.89
C HIS A 289 6.41 -7.47 17.68
N TRP A 290 6.18 -8.59 18.39
CA TRP A 290 7.00 -9.79 18.25
C TRP A 290 6.85 -10.45 16.89
N ILE A 291 5.64 -10.48 16.32
CA ILE A 291 5.41 -10.98 14.95
C ILE A 291 6.28 -10.19 13.95
N LYS A 292 6.27 -8.84 14.01
CA LYS A 292 7.13 -8.01 13.15
C LYS A 292 8.61 -8.36 13.31
N HIS A 293 9.07 -8.52 14.56
CA HIS A 293 10.47 -8.84 14.84
C HIS A 293 10.88 -10.21 14.30
N ILE A 294 10.02 -11.23 14.48
CA ILE A 294 10.22 -12.57 13.95
C ILE A 294 10.24 -12.54 12.41
N LEU A 295 9.26 -11.88 11.78
CA LEU A 295 9.19 -11.74 10.33
C LEU A 295 10.43 -11.04 9.74
N HIS A 296 10.95 -10.02 10.41
CA HIS A 296 12.20 -9.36 10.01
C HIS A 296 13.37 -10.35 9.91
N HIS A 297 13.57 -11.16 10.96
CA HIS A 297 14.67 -12.13 10.98
C HIS A 297 14.43 -13.31 10.05
N MET A 298 13.18 -13.80 9.96
CA MET A 298 12.80 -14.88 9.03
C MET A 298 12.97 -14.47 7.57
N PHE A 299 12.58 -13.25 7.21
CA PHE A 299 12.78 -12.72 5.87
C PHE A 299 14.27 -12.63 5.51
N ILE A 300 15.11 -12.08 6.40
CA ILE A 300 16.56 -12.02 6.16
C ILE A 300 17.18 -13.43 6.07
N TYR A 301 16.72 -14.37 6.90
CA TYR A 301 17.15 -15.76 6.85
C TYR A 301 16.81 -16.40 5.50
N LYS A 302 15.59 -16.18 5.03
CA LYS A 302 15.08 -16.66 3.74
C LYS A 302 15.83 -16.03 2.56
N ALA A 303 16.03 -14.72 2.58
CA ALA A 303 16.78 -13.98 1.56
C ALA A 303 18.24 -14.42 1.44
N LYS A 304 18.84 -14.94 2.53
CA LYS A 304 20.18 -15.53 2.55
C LYS A 304 20.21 -17.00 2.13
N LEU A 305 19.06 -17.59 1.75
CA LEU A 305 18.92 -18.98 1.31
C LEU A 305 19.50 -20.00 2.30
N LYS A 306 19.42 -19.71 3.60
CA LYS A 306 19.96 -20.57 4.65
C LYS A 306 19.17 -21.89 4.77
N PRO A 307 19.75 -22.98 5.32
CA PRO A 307 19.08 -24.28 5.39
C PRO A 307 17.65 -24.20 5.95
N GLY A 308 16.70 -24.84 5.26
CA GLY A 308 15.28 -24.81 5.63
C GLY A 308 14.51 -23.56 5.21
N TRP A 309 15.10 -22.62 4.46
CA TRP A 309 14.43 -21.39 4.02
C TRP A 309 13.12 -21.62 3.24
N THR A 310 13.00 -22.75 2.54
CA THR A 310 11.80 -23.12 1.78
C THR A 310 10.58 -23.41 2.66
N LEU A 311 10.79 -23.66 3.96
CA LEU A 311 9.73 -23.87 4.94
C LEU A 311 9.17 -22.55 5.49
N ILE A 312 9.84 -21.42 5.22
CA ILE A 312 9.38 -20.10 5.64
C ILE A 312 8.34 -19.63 4.60
N PRO A 313 7.06 -19.45 5.01
CA PRO A 313 6.00 -19.03 4.09
C PRO A 313 6.30 -17.64 3.47
N GLU A 314 5.54 -17.29 2.43
CA GLU A 314 5.47 -15.89 1.95
C GLU A 314 4.60 -15.04 2.89
#